data_AF-A0A846BA36-F1
#
_entry.id   AF-A0A846BA36-F1
#
_cell.length_a   1.000
_cell.length_b   1.000
_cell.length_c   1.000
_cell.angle_alpha   90.00
_cell.angle_beta   90.00
_cell.angle_gamma   90.00
#
_symmetry.space_group_name_H-M   'P 1'
#
loop_
_entity.id
_entity.type
_entity.pdbx_description
1 polymer ?
#
loop_
_entity_poly.entity_id
_entity_poly.type
_entity_poly.pdbx_seq_one_letter_code
_entity_poly.pdbx_strand_id
1 'polypeptide(L)' 'MSDIVLLKEMIKETARVPLEEHNGKNQVTLIEPPPANYSVTIHGMPYEDEVIIIKVDTFSSPRAVFN' A
#
# COMPACT_ATOMS: atom_id res chain seq x y z
N MET A 1 0.91 -20.61 4.46
CA MET A 1 0.45 -19.26 4.81
C MET A 1 1.71 -18.45 5.03
N SER A 2 1.99 -17.49 4.15
CA SER A 2 3.23 -16.69 4.23
C SER A 2 3.06 -15.61 5.29
N ASP A 3 4.13 -15.25 6.01
CA ASP A 3 4.12 -14.24 7.10
C ASP A 3 3.53 -12.90 6.63
N ILE A 4 3.69 -12.59 5.34
CA ILE A 4 3.14 -11.39 4.71
C ILE A 4 1.61 -11.38 4.64
N VAL A 5 0.96 -12.55 4.55
CA VAL A 5 -0.51 -12.63 4.56
C VAL A 5 -1.04 -12.20 5.93
N LEU A 6 -0.39 -12.69 7.01
CA LEU A 6 -0.73 -12.29 8.37
C LEU A 6 -0.46 -10.80 8.59
N LEU A 7 0.68 -10.28 8.14
CA LEU A 7 0.99 -8.86 8.21
C LEU A 7 -0.05 -8.00 7.48
N LYS A 8 -0.53 -8.46 6.32
CA LYS A 8 -1.57 -7.79 5.54
C LYS A 8 -2.91 -7.74 6.26
N GLU A 9 -3.28 -8.77 7.01
CA GLU A 9 -4.49 -8.80 7.86
C GLU A 9 -4.41 -7.84 9.05
N MET A 10 -3.21 -7.60 9.58
CA MET A 10 -2.99 -6.64 10.68
C MET A 10 -3.13 -5.17 10.22
N ILE A 11 -3.06 -4.91 8.92
CA ILE A 11 -3.13 -3.56 8.35
C ILE A 11 -4.56 -3.28 7.89
N LYS A 12 -5.12 -2.15 8.36
CA LYS A 12 -6.46 -1.68 7.94
C LYS A 12 -6.53 -1.49 6.43
N GLU A 13 -7.66 -1.85 5.84
CA GLU A 13 -7.94 -1.64 4.41
C GLU A 13 -7.69 -0.22 3.94
N THR A 14 -8.10 0.77 4.73
CA THR A 14 -7.91 2.21 4.45
C THR A 14 -6.46 2.64 4.35
N ALA A 15 -5.56 1.87 4.97
CA ALA A 15 -4.12 2.10 4.99
C ALA A 15 -3.39 1.35 3.86
N ARG A 16 -4.09 0.52 3.07
CA ARG A 16 -3.53 -0.26 1.97
C ARG A 16 -3.86 0.38 0.64
N VAL A 17 -2.98 0.20 -0.35
CA VAL A 17 -3.25 0.51 -1.76
C VAL A 17 -3.35 -0.82 -2.51
N PRO A 18 -4.45 -1.08 -3.24
CA PRO A 18 -4.59 -2.33 -3.99
C PRO A 18 -3.64 -2.37 -5.18
N LEU A 19 -3.24 -3.56 -5.61
CA LEU A 19 -2.65 -3.73 -6.94
C LEU A 19 -3.77 -3.72 -7.99
N GLU A 20 -3.39 -3.29 -9.18
CA GLU A 20 -4.19 -3.37 -10.38
C GLU A 20 -3.48 -4.28 -11.38
N GLU A 21 -4.23 -5.08 -12.12
CA GLU A 21 -3.66 -5.84 -13.23
C GLU A 21 -3.80 -5.02 -14.53
N HIS A 22 -2.69 -4.86 -15.26
CA HIS A 22 -2.69 -4.23 -16.56
C HIS A 22 -1.79 -5.00 -17.53
N ASN A 23 -2.38 -5.54 -18.61
CA ASN A 23 -1.70 -6.35 -19.61
C ASN A 23 -0.96 -7.58 -19.03
N GLY A 24 -1.59 -8.30 -18.10
CA GLY A 24 -1.00 -9.49 -17.48
C GLY A 24 0.13 -9.22 -16.49
N LYS A 25 0.30 -7.95 -16.08
CA LYS A 25 1.29 -7.53 -15.08
C LYS A 25 0.61 -6.72 -13.99
N ASN A 26 1.02 -6.94 -12.74
CA ASN A 26 0.55 -6.11 -11.64
C ASN A 26 1.22 -4.74 -11.69
N GLN A 27 0.47 -3.72 -11.33
CA GLN A 27 0.91 -2.35 -11.15
C GLN A 27 0.22 -1.73 -9.95
N VAL A 28 0.72 -0.58 -9.50
CA VAL A 28 0.04 0.25 -8.50
C VAL A 28 0.14 1.70 -8.91
N THR A 29 -0.96 2.44 -8.73
CA THR A 29 -0.97 3.90 -8.94
C THR A 29 -1.02 4.59 -7.59
N LEU A 30 0.05 5.32 -7.27
CA LEU A 30 0.14 6.15 -6.07
C LEU A 30 -0.35 7.55 -6.42
N ILE A 31 -1.30 8.06 -5.64
CA ILE A 31 -1.92 9.36 -5.86
C ILE A 31 -1.66 10.21 -4.63
N GLU A 32 -1.11 11.39 -4.85
CA GLU A 32 -0.83 12.31 -3.75
C GLU A 32 -2.10 13.03 -3.29
N PRO A 33 -2.25 13.26 -1.98
CA PRO A 33 -3.42 13.93 -1.45
C PRO A 33 -3.46 15.39 -1.90
N PRO A 34 -4.66 16.00 -1.97
CA PRO A 34 -4.80 17.42 -2.27
C PRO A 34 -3.95 18.30 -1.35
N PRO A 35 -3.40 19.42 -1.86
CA PRO A 35 -3.69 20.05 -3.16
C PRO A 35 -2.85 19.51 -4.32
N ALA A 36 -1.97 18.52 -4.09
CA ALA A 36 -1.21 17.90 -5.16
C ALA A 36 -2.14 17.15 -6.12
N ASN A 37 -1.84 17.22 -7.42
CA ASN A 37 -2.56 16.49 -8.47
C ASN A 37 -1.56 15.80 -9.40
N TYR A 38 -0.68 15.02 -8.81
CA TYR A 38 0.20 14.13 -9.55
C TYR A 38 0.04 12.70 -9.02
N SER A 39 0.26 11.77 -9.92
CA SER A 39 0.25 10.35 -9.64
C SER A 39 1.48 9.70 -10.26
N VAL A 40 1.88 8.58 -9.67
CA VAL A 40 2.97 7.74 -10.17
C VAL A 40 2.45 6.32 -10.26
N THR A 41 2.56 5.73 -11.45
CA THR A 41 2.28 4.31 -11.66
C THR A 41 3.59 3.53 -11.62
N ILE A 42 3.64 2.51 -10.78
CA ILE A 42 4.76 1.58 -10.68
C ILE A 42 4.31 0.27 -11.35
N HIS A 43 4.99 -0.11 -12.43
CA HIS A 43 4.69 -1.33 -13.18
C HIS A 43 5.57 -2.50 -12.72
N GLY A 44 5.09 -3.72 -12.96
CA GLY A 44 5.86 -4.94 -12.69
C GLY A 44 5.92 -5.28 -11.21
N MET A 45 4.84 -4.98 -10.48
CA MET A 45 4.72 -5.33 -9.07
C MET A 45 4.69 -6.86 -8.89
N PRO A 46 5.18 -7.38 -7.75
CA PRO A 46 5.02 -8.80 -7.37
C PRO A 46 3.55 -9.22 -7.24
N TYR A 47 3.30 -10.49 -6.94
CA TYR A 47 1.94 -10.97 -6.66
C TYR A 47 1.38 -10.39 -5.34
N GLU A 48 0.05 -10.39 -5.22
CA GLU A 48 -0.69 -9.83 -4.07
C GLU A 48 -0.29 -10.43 -2.70
N ASP A 49 0.27 -11.64 -2.69
CA ASP A 49 0.79 -12.35 -1.53
C ASP A 49 2.31 -12.22 -1.35
N GLU A 50 2.97 -11.36 -2.13
CA GLU A 50 4.41 -11.08 -2.07
C GLU A 50 4.72 -9.61 -1.78
N VAL A 51 3.72 -8.72 -1.88
CA VAL A 51 3.89 -7.28 -1.64
C VAL A 51 2.72 -6.68 -0.86
N ILE A 52 3.02 -5.66 -0.07
CA ILE A 52 2.02 -4.81 0.59
C ILE A 52 2.40 -3.35 0.32
N ILE A 53 1.43 -2.58 -0.17
CA ILE A 53 1.59 -1.14 -0.39
C ILE A 53 0.80 -0.42 0.70
N ILE A 54 1.49 0.43 1.46
CA ILE A 54 0.92 1.12 2.63
C ILE A 54 0.95 2.64 2.46
N LYS A 55 -0.12 3.28 2.92
CA LYS A 55 -0.23 4.74 3.09
C LYS A 55 0.24 5.11 4.48
N VAL A 56 1.52 5.46 4.62
CA VAL A 56 2.17 5.64 5.93
C VAL A 56 1.56 6.78 6.74
N ASP A 57 1.03 7.80 6.07
CA ASP A 57 0.30 8.93 6.65
C ASP A 57 -0.98 8.53 7.39
N THR A 58 -1.54 7.35 7.11
CA THR A 58 -2.70 6.83 7.84
C THR A 58 -2.37 6.25 9.22
N PHE A 59 -1.08 6.09 9.54
CA PHE A 59 -0.62 5.57 10.82
C PHE A 59 -0.26 6.71 11.77
N SER A 60 -0.69 6.58 13.02
CA SER A 60 -0.24 7.47 14.10
C SER A 60 1.26 7.32 14.30
N SER A 61 1.96 8.45 14.47
CA SER A 61 3.37 8.43 14.86
C SER A 61 3.56 7.62 16.15
N PRO A 62 4.64 6.81 16.28
CA PRO A 62 4.94 6.10 17.51
C PRO A 62 5.02 7.02 18.74
N ARG A 63 5.42 8.28 18.56
CA ARG A 63 5.40 9.29 19.64
C ARG A 63 3.99 9.48 20.22
N ALA A 64 2.94 9.38 19.42
CA ALA A 64 1.57 9.49 19.93
C ALA A 64 1.17 8.30 20.83
N VAL A 65 1.94 7.20 20.81
CA VAL A 65 1.63 5.95 21.54
C VAL A 65 2.60 5.69 22.70
N PHE A 66 3.89 5.97 22.53
CA PHE A 66 4.97 5.61 23.47
C PHE A 66 5.63 6.81 24.17
N ASN A 67 4.93 7.95 24.30
CA ASN A 67 5.43 9.10 25.06
C ASN A 67 5.63 8.78 26.55
#